data_AF-A0A7H8TDM0-F1
#
_entry.id   AF-A0A7H8TDM0-F1
#
_cell.length_a   1.000
_cell.length_b   1.000
_cell.length_c   1.000
_cell.angle_alpha   90.00
_cell.angle_beta   90.00
_cell.angle_gamma   90.00
#
_symmetry.space_group_name_H-M   'P 1'
#
loop_
_entity.id
_entity.type
_entity.pdbx_description
1 polymer ?
#
loop_
_entity_poly.entity_id
_entity_poly.type
_entity_poly.pdbx_seq_one_letter_code
_entity_poly.pdbx_strand_id
1 'polypeptide(L)'
;MTATLNARRDDVPEELKSSVDSLTGMLRAVAAPETTPQDRGAVTESAEALASTLGVIADAGTPGGVRDQLTRLVKQVTAALEAGQEPDVPAEDRSRLFMVSTRTTSALDMIADTDTPQKVRKQLATIVEDLNYAMEHTNGGGETGRTGVTLSASIVYLVDSARPQDGTGSNMTGQQESGSGNQRELLNRSEQTGREMRRASDPDSSQEEQSEARGEMRRQTARMKDEQRKAAAEQESTNAPLGDAAEGCANAIFKIVSERRLSNGLKDLTPQSWDSVGVKDFWKASSDEKSMLDIRAFLRNDRNTHAPFVVADLIVSFADFVRVDELNTDIGGRSAAHCKQSAQYLEDRGVIVGDWGDSDDSE
;
A
#
# COMPACT_ATOMS: atom_id res chain seq x y z
N MET A 1 -14.37 -8.70 12.30
CA MET A 1 -13.33 -9.46 11.57
C MET A 1 -13.00 -10.82 12.21
N THR A 2 -12.61 -10.91 13.48
CA THR A 2 -12.23 -12.21 14.12
C THR A 2 -13.27 -13.32 13.97
N ALA A 3 -14.57 -13.00 14.09
CA ALA A 3 -15.65 -13.98 13.86
C ALA A 3 -15.65 -14.54 12.42
N THR A 4 -15.37 -13.70 11.42
CA THR A 4 -15.28 -14.09 10.02
C THR A 4 -14.12 -15.05 9.76
N LEU A 5 -12.95 -14.80 10.36
CA LEU A 5 -11.80 -15.72 10.25
C LEU A 5 -12.09 -17.06 10.92
N ASN A 6 -12.67 -17.04 12.13
CA ASN A 6 -13.05 -18.26 12.84
C ASN A 6 -14.08 -19.09 12.04
N ALA A 7 -15.05 -18.44 11.40
CA ALA A 7 -16.02 -19.14 10.56
C ALA A 7 -15.37 -19.83 9.34
N ARG A 8 -14.32 -19.24 8.77
CA ARG A 8 -13.58 -19.83 7.64
C ARG A 8 -12.65 -20.97 8.04
N ARG A 9 -12.34 -21.12 9.34
CA ARG A 9 -11.36 -22.10 9.84
C ARG A 9 -11.72 -23.55 9.48
N ASP A 10 -13.00 -23.86 9.42
CA ASP A 10 -13.48 -25.22 9.15
C ASP A 10 -13.56 -25.55 7.65
N ASP A 11 -13.57 -24.51 6.79
CA ASP A 11 -13.71 -24.64 5.34
C ASP A 11 -12.36 -24.61 4.59
N VAL A 12 -11.26 -24.30 5.30
CA VAL A 12 -9.92 -24.19 4.71
C VAL A 12 -9.11 -25.49 4.86
N PRO A 13 -8.15 -25.76 3.95
CA PRO A 13 -7.20 -26.86 4.11
C PRO A 13 -6.53 -26.87 5.49
N GLU A 14 -6.26 -28.07 6.04
CA GLU A 14 -5.65 -28.24 7.38
C GLU A 14 -4.38 -27.40 7.56
N GLU A 15 -3.58 -27.29 6.52
CA GLU A 15 -2.33 -26.54 6.50
C GLU A 15 -2.49 -25.01 6.65
N LEU A 16 -3.70 -24.47 6.53
CA LEU A 16 -4.01 -23.04 6.73
C LEU A 16 -4.66 -22.72 8.07
N LYS A 17 -5.03 -23.74 8.86
CA LYS A 17 -5.67 -23.51 10.17
C LYS A 17 -4.78 -22.73 11.12
N SER A 18 -3.48 -23.01 11.14
CA SER A 18 -2.52 -22.23 11.93
C SER A 18 -2.48 -20.77 11.50
N SER A 19 -2.48 -20.49 10.18
CA SER A 19 -2.52 -19.11 9.68
C SER A 19 -3.81 -18.39 10.10
N VAL A 20 -4.96 -19.06 10.09
CA VAL A 20 -6.23 -18.49 10.58
C VAL A 20 -6.18 -18.20 12.08
N ASP A 21 -5.63 -19.12 12.87
CA ASP A 21 -5.47 -18.97 14.31
C ASP A 21 -4.52 -17.81 14.65
N SER A 22 -3.42 -17.68 13.90
CA SER A 22 -2.46 -16.57 14.02
C SER A 22 -3.07 -15.22 13.63
N LEU A 23 -3.74 -15.12 12.48
CA LEU A 23 -4.44 -13.89 12.07
C LEU A 23 -5.46 -13.44 13.11
N THR A 24 -6.17 -14.40 13.70
CA THR A 24 -7.10 -14.16 14.80
C THR A 24 -6.39 -13.64 16.05
N GLY A 25 -5.23 -14.21 16.39
CA GLY A 25 -4.36 -13.72 17.47
C GLY A 25 -3.89 -12.29 17.23
N MET A 26 -3.39 -11.99 16.03
CA MET A 26 -2.92 -10.65 15.67
C MET A 26 -4.02 -9.60 15.73
N LEU A 27 -5.23 -9.90 15.24
CA LEU A 27 -6.38 -8.99 15.36
C LEU A 27 -6.73 -8.67 16.82
N ARG A 28 -6.54 -9.62 17.74
CA ARG A 28 -6.73 -9.37 19.18
C ARG A 28 -5.59 -8.53 19.75
N ALA A 29 -4.35 -8.80 19.35
CA ALA A 29 -3.18 -8.05 19.79
C ALA A 29 -3.28 -6.57 19.38
N VAL A 30 -3.62 -6.27 18.11
CA VAL A 30 -3.72 -4.88 17.63
C VAL A 30 -4.97 -4.13 18.10
N ALA A 31 -5.92 -4.83 18.74
CA ALA A 31 -7.05 -4.19 19.39
C ALA A 31 -6.65 -3.46 20.68
N ALA A 32 -5.44 -3.72 21.19
CA ALA A 32 -4.96 -3.09 22.40
C ALA A 32 -4.75 -1.56 22.21
N PRO A 33 -5.02 -0.73 23.25
CA PRO A 33 -4.97 0.73 23.14
C PRO A 33 -3.59 1.29 22.75
N GLU A 34 -2.52 0.58 23.10
CA GLU A 34 -1.13 0.96 22.83
C GLU A 34 -0.68 0.68 21.38
N THR A 35 -1.47 -0.10 20.62
CA THR A 35 -1.20 -0.30 19.20
C THR A 35 -1.62 0.94 18.43
N THR A 36 -0.73 1.42 17.55
CA THR A 36 -1.02 2.59 16.72
C THR A 36 -2.23 2.31 15.83
N PRO A 37 -3.12 3.28 15.63
CA PRO A 37 -4.20 3.18 14.64
C PRO A 37 -3.70 2.83 13.22
N GLN A 38 -2.47 3.22 12.85
CA GLN A 38 -1.76 2.75 11.65
C GLN A 38 -1.66 1.24 11.59
N ASP A 39 -1.03 0.65 12.60
CA ASP A 39 -0.78 -0.78 12.69
C ASP A 39 -2.09 -1.58 12.77
N ARG A 40 -3.04 -1.12 13.60
CA ARG A 40 -4.37 -1.73 13.71
C ARG A 40 -5.10 -1.75 12.37
N GLY A 41 -5.05 -0.65 11.63
CA GLY A 41 -5.66 -0.53 10.31
C GLY A 41 -5.02 -1.47 9.29
N ALA A 42 -3.69 -1.48 9.22
CA ALA A 42 -2.94 -2.33 8.30
C ALA A 42 -3.23 -3.83 8.55
N VAL A 43 -3.18 -4.27 9.81
CA VAL A 43 -3.49 -5.67 10.17
C VAL A 43 -4.96 -6.03 9.88
N THR A 44 -5.90 -5.10 10.12
CA THR A 44 -7.32 -5.34 9.82
C THR A 44 -7.57 -5.46 8.31
N GLU A 45 -7.04 -4.52 7.51
CA GLU A 45 -7.15 -4.53 6.05
C GLU A 45 -6.50 -5.79 5.44
N SER A 46 -5.32 -6.19 5.94
CA SER A 46 -4.68 -7.45 5.55
C SER A 46 -5.52 -8.68 5.92
N ALA A 47 -6.10 -8.73 7.12
CA ALA A 47 -6.92 -9.84 7.55
C ALA A 47 -8.21 -9.98 6.72
N GLU A 48 -8.80 -8.88 6.27
CA GLU A 48 -9.95 -8.86 5.36
C GLU A 48 -9.59 -9.44 3.99
N ALA A 49 -8.48 -9.00 3.40
CA ALA A 49 -8.00 -9.51 2.11
C ALA A 49 -7.61 -11.00 2.18
N LEU A 50 -6.95 -11.42 3.26
CA LEU A 50 -6.64 -12.83 3.50
C LEU A 50 -7.90 -13.66 3.72
N ALA A 51 -8.90 -13.15 4.44
CA ALA A 51 -10.18 -13.84 4.59
C ALA A 51 -10.89 -14.01 3.24
N SER A 52 -10.89 -13.00 2.37
CA SER A 52 -11.40 -13.12 0.99
C SER A 52 -10.68 -14.24 0.23
N THR A 53 -9.35 -14.23 0.28
CA THR A 53 -8.47 -15.22 -0.37
C THR A 53 -8.72 -16.65 0.14
N LEU A 54 -8.91 -16.83 1.46
CA LEU A 54 -9.28 -18.11 2.05
C LEU A 54 -10.60 -18.64 1.48
N GLY A 55 -11.54 -17.76 1.14
CA GLY A 55 -12.77 -18.12 0.43
C GLY A 55 -12.52 -18.68 -0.97
N VAL A 56 -11.63 -18.04 -1.73
CA VAL A 56 -11.21 -18.54 -3.04
C VAL A 56 -10.55 -19.91 -2.91
N ILE A 57 -9.69 -20.10 -1.90
CA ILE A 57 -9.00 -21.38 -1.68
C ILE A 57 -10.01 -22.51 -1.38
N ALA A 58 -11.02 -22.23 -0.56
CA ALA A 58 -12.07 -23.17 -0.17
C ALA A 58 -13.03 -23.52 -1.32
N ASP A 59 -13.16 -22.66 -2.33
CA ASP A 59 -14.03 -22.93 -3.49
C ASP A 59 -13.51 -24.13 -4.31
N ALA A 60 -14.39 -25.12 -4.51
CA ALA A 60 -14.10 -26.31 -5.29
C ALA A 60 -13.81 -26.01 -6.77
N GLY A 61 -14.37 -24.92 -7.31
CA GLY A 61 -14.15 -24.42 -8.67
C GLY A 61 -12.78 -23.79 -8.89
N THR A 62 -12.04 -23.45 -7.82
CA THR A 62 -10.70 -22.86 -7.94
C THR A 62 -9.71 -23.87 -8.55
N PRO A 63 -9.01 -23.52 -9.65
CA PRO A 63 -8.01 -24.40 -10.25
C PRO A 63 -6.91 -24.78 -9.25
N GLY A 64 -6.51 -26.06 -9.23
CA GLY A 64 -5.56 -26.58 -8.24
C GLY A 64 -4.25 -25.78 -8.15
N GLY A 65 -3.65 -25.42 -9.29
CA GLY A 65 -2.43 -24.61 -9.29
C GLY A 65 -2.61 -23.19 -8.74
N VAL A 66 -3.80 -22.59 -8.86
CA VAL A 66 -4.12 -21.30 -8.24
C VAL A 66 -4.33 -21.48 -6.73
N ARG A 67 -5.03 -22.54 -6.32
CA ARG A 67 -5.24 -22.89 -4.91
C ARG A 67 -3.90 -23.09 -4.17
N ASP A 68 -2.97 -23.84 -4.76
CA ASP A 68 -1.66 -24.11 -4.16
C ASP A 68 -0.84 -22.82 -4.01
N GLN A 69 -0.89 -21.95 -5.03
CA GLN A 69 -0.18 -20.67 -5.02
C GLN A 69 -0.75 -19.72 -3.96
N LEU A 70 -2.08 -19.53 -3.91
CA LEU A 70 -2.74 -18.72 -2.89
C LEU A 70 -2.50 -19.27 -1.47
N THR A 71 -2.47 -20.60 -1.32
CA THR A 71 -2.17 -21.26 -0.04
C THR A 71 -0.77 -20.90 0.47
N ARG A 72 0.24 -20.91 -0.40
CA ARG A 72 1.60 -20.45 -0.02
C ARG A 72 1.64 -18.97 0.33
N LEU A 73 0.99 -18.12 -0.48
CA LEU A 73 0.95 -16.67 -0.27
C LEU A 73 0.27 -16.32 1.06
N VAL A 74 -0.84 -16.96 1.41
CA VAL A 74 -1.53 -16.74 2.69
C VAL A 74 -0.61 -17.06 3.87
N LYS A 75 0.13 -18.18 3.82
CA LYS A 75 1.09 -18.53 4.87
C LYS A 75 2.19 -17.47 5.01
N GLN A 76 2.77 -17.02 3.90
CA GLN A 76 3.86 -16.05 3.90
C GLN A 76 3.44 -14.67 4.37
N VAL A 77 2.30 -14.16 3.89
CA VAL A 77 1.79 -12.87 4.37
C VAL A 77 1.46 -12.96 5.86
N THR A 78 0.90 -14.09 6.32
CA THR A 78 0.63 -14.30 7.75
C THR A 78 1.91 -14.33 8.56
N ALA A 79 2.94 -15.06 8.11
CA ALA A 79 4.24 -15.12 8.78
C ALA A 79 4.93 -13.75 8.85
N ALA A 80 4.90 -12.97 7.76
CA ALA A 80 5.40 -11.60 7.77
C ALA A 80 4.65 -10.76 8.83
N LEU A 81 3.32 -10.77 8.84
CA LEU A 81 2.52 -10.06 9.85
C LEU A 81 2.85 -10.54 11.28
N GLU A 82 3.08 -11.83 11.50
CA GLU A 82 3.50 -12.36 12.80
C GLU A 82 4.86 -11.82 13.24
N ALA A 83 5.83 -11.73 12.32
CA ALA A 83 7.15 -11.17 12.61
C ALA A 83 7.07 -9.72 13.12
N GLY A 84 6.11 -8.93 12.61
CA GLY A 84 5.86 -7.57 13.12
C GLY A 84 5.31 -7.52 14.56
N GLN A 85 4.80 -8.62 15.10
CA GLN A 85 4.30 -8.71 16.48
C GLN A 85 5.37 -9.15 17.48
N GLU A 86 6.57 -9.48 17.01
CA GLU A 86 7.68 -9.85 17.89
C GLU A 86 8.03 -8.68 18.84
N PRO A 87 8.17 -8.91 20.16
CA PRO A 87 8.35 -7.84 21.15
C PRO A 87 9.58 -6.94 20.91
N ASP A 88 10.61 -7.48 20.26
CA ASP A 88 11.89 -6.80 20.06
C ASP A 88 11.94 -6.00 18.75
N VAL A 89 10.88 -6.01 17.95
CA VAL A 89 10.82 -5.26 16.68
C VAL A 89 10.56 -3.78 16.97
N PRO A 90 11.44 -2.87 16.51
CA PRO A 90 11.21 -1.44 16.66
C PRO A 90 9.89 -1.00 16.02
N ALA A 91 9.19 -0.06 16.67
CA ALA A 91 7.86 0.38 16.22
C ALA A 91 7.84 0.87 14.75
N GLU A 92 8.91 1.50 14.28
CA GLU A 92 9.03 1.96 12.90
C GLU A 92 9.14 0.79 11.90
N ASP A 93 9.93 -0.23 12.22
CA ASP A 93 10.14 -1.40 11.38
C ASP A 93 8.88 -2.28 11.37
N ARG A 94 8.21 -2.42 12.53
CA ARG A 94 6.88 -3.03 12.64
C ARG A 94 5.85 -2.33 11.75
N SER A 95 5.76 -1.00 11.83
CA SER A 95 4.81 -0.21 11.03
C SER A 95 5.07 -0.41 9.53
N ARG A 96 6.34 -0.44 9.15
CA ARG A 96 6.77 -0.71 7.77
C ARG A 96 6.36 -2.10 7.32
N LEU A 97 6.58 -3.10 8.17
CA LEU A 97 6.20 -4.48 7.89
C LEU A 97 4.69 -4.60 7.66
N PHE A 98 3.86 -4.06 8.56
CA PHE A 98 2.39 -4.14 8.40
C PHE A 98 1.93 -3.41 7.14
N MET A 99 2.48 -2.22 6.84
CA MET A 99 2.19 -1.50 5.61
C MET A 99 2.50 -2.32 4.36
N VAL A 100 3.68 -2.95 4.30
CA VAL A 100 4.10 -3.79 3.17
C VAL A 100 3.19 -5.02 3.04
N SER A 101 2.85 -5.68 4.14
CA SER A 101 1.90 -6.81 4.14
C SER A 101 0.52 -6.37 3.64
N THR A 102 -0.01 -5.21 4.04
CA THR A 102 -1.28 -4.69 3.49
C THR A 102 -1.19 -4.44 1.99
N ARG A 103 -0.12 -3.85 1.50
CA ARG A 103 0.06 -3.60 0.06
C ARG A 103 0.19 -4.88 -0.75
N THR A 104 0.91 -5.87 -0.24
CA THR A 104 1.04 -7.16 -0.93
C THR A 104 -0.27 -7.94 -0.98
N THR A 105 -1.12 -7.82 0.05
CA THR A 105 -2.46 -8.44 0.02
C THR A 105 -3.37 -7.89 -1.09
N SER A 106 -3.11 -6.67 -1.59
CA SER A 106 -3.90 -6.09 -2.69
C SER A 106 -3.77 -6.84 -4.02
N ALA A 107 -2.69 -7.62 -4.21
CA ALA A 107 -2.46 -8.42 -5.41
C ALA A 107 -3.16 -9.79 -5.37
N LEU A 108 -3.65 -10.23 -4.21
CA LEU A 108 -4.20 -11.59 -4.05
C LEU A 108 -5.43 -11.81 -4.93
N ASP A 109 -6.32 -10.82 -5.04
CA ASP A 109 -7.50 -10.91 -5.90
C ASP A 109 -7.11 -11.09 -7.38
N MET A 110 -6.09 -10.37 -7.85
CA MET A 110 -5.59 -10.48 -9.23
C MET A 110 -4.87 -11.81 -9.48
N ILE A 111 -4.18 -12.35 -8.47
CA ILE A 111 -3.55 -13.68 -8.55
C ILE A 111 -4.63 -14.78 -8.58
N ALA A 112 -5.72 -14.59 -7.83
CA ALA A 112 -6.88 -15.48 -7.82
C ALA A 112 -7.66 -15.46 -9.13
N ASP A 113 -7.77 -14.29 -9.76
CA ASP A 113 -8.58 -14.07 -10.96
C ASP A 113 -8.07 -14.87 -12.18
N THR A 114 -8.91 -15.76 -12.70
CA THR A 114 -8.56 -16.57 -13.87
C THR A 114 -8.47 -15.78 -15.17
N ASP A 115 -9.13 -14.62 -15.24
CA ASP A 115 -9.11 -13.75 -16.42
C ASP A 115 -7.81 -12.95 -16.53
N THR A 116 -7.09 -12.79 -15.40
CA THR A 116 -5.74 -12.22 -15.42
C THR A 116 -4.77 -13.18 -16.13
N PRO A 117 -3.97 -12.70 -17.12
CA PRO A 117 -3.03 -13.53 -17.84
C PRO A 117 -2.09 -14.33 -16.92
N GLN A 118 -1.96 -15.63 -17.17
CA GLN A 118 -1.22 -16.55 -16.28
C GLN A 118 0.20 -16.08 -15.99
N LYS A 119 0.89 -15.50 -16.98
CA LYS A 119 2.24 -14.96 -16.79
C LYS A 119 2.25 -13.83 -15.77
N VAL A 120 1.31 -12.89 -15.84
CA VAL A 120 1.19 -11.76 -14.91
C VAL A 120 0.88 -12.27 -13.51
N ARG A 121 -0.07 -13.20 -13.36
CA ARG A 121 -0.38 -13.83 -12.07
C ARG A 121 0.83 -14.48 -11.41
N LYS A 122 1.57 -15.28 -12.18
CA LYS A 122 2.77 -15.95 -11.67
C LYS A 122 3.85 -14.95 -11.26
N GLN A 123 4.09 -13.91 -12.06
CA GLN A 123 5.08 -12.89 -11.72
C GLN A 123 4.67 -12.08 -10.48
N LEU A 124 3.41 -11.68 -10.36
CA LEU A 124 2.89 -11.00 -9.17
C LEU A 124 3.01 -11.88 -7.93
N ALA A 125 2.66 -13.15 -8.04
CA ALA A 125 2.85 -14.10 -6.95
C ALA A 125 4.32 -14.18 -6.55
N THR A 126 5.26 -14.35 -7.49
CA THR A 126 6.71 -14.36 -7.19
C THR A 126 7.15 -13.09 -6.45
N ILE A 127 6.70 -11.91 -6.91
CA ILE A 127 7.02 -10.64 -6.25
C ILE A 127 6.50 -10.63 -4.80
N VAL A 128 5.26 -11.04 -4.58
CA VAL A 128 4.65 -11.11 -3.24
C VAL A 128 5.37 -12.14 -2.37
N GLU A 129 5.73 -13.30 -2.92
CA GLU A 129 6.45 -14.36 -2.20
C GLU A 129 7.84 -13.87 -1.76
N ASP A 130 8.63 -13.31 -2.67
CA ASP A 130 9.99 -12.84 -2.38
C ASP A 130 10.01 -11.63 -1.44
N LEU A 131 9.05 -10.70 -1.59
CA LEU A 131 8.92 -9.54 -0.72
C LEU A 131 8.54 -9.94 0.71
N ASN A 132 7.50 -10.75 0.90
CA ASN A 132 7.09 -11.15 2.26
C ASN A 132 8.16 -12.00 2.94
N TYR A 133 8.84 -12.88 2.19
CA TYR A 133 10.00 -13.62 2.72
C TYR A 133 11.08 -12.68 3.24
N ALA A 134 11.47 -11.67 2.45
CA ALA A 134 12.50 -10.71 2.85
C ALA A 134 12.05 -9.85 4.05
N MET A 135 10.78 -9.45 4.11
CA MET A 135 10.23 -8.67 5.22
C MET A 135 10.20 -9.46 6.53
N GLU A 136 9.80 -10.73 6.48
CA GLU A 136 9.83 -11.66 7.61
C GLU A 136 11.26 -11.79 8.17
N HIS A 137 12.25 -12.07 7.31
CA HIS A 137 13.62 -12.35 7.76
C HIS A 137 14.42 -11.11 8.17
N THR A 138 13.89 -9.91 7.89
CA THR A 138 14.51 -8.64 8.30
C THR A 138 13.69 -7.89 9.35
N ASN A 139 12.54 -8.43 9.76
CA ASN A 139 11.56 -7.75 10.60
C ASN A 139 11.20 -6.34 10.09
N GLY A 140 11.23 -6.14 8.77
CA GLY A 140 11.03 -4.84 8.13
C GLY A 140 12.14 -3.81 8.36
N GLY A 141 13.28 -4.23 8.89
CA GLY A 141 14.40 -3.40 9.27
C GLY A 141 15.39 -3.10 8.15
N GLY A 142 16.21 -2.08 8.42
CA GLY A 142 17.37 -1.74 7.59
C GLY A 142 17.04 -1.32 6.17
N GLU A 143 17.97 -1.57 5.26
CA GLU A 143 17.82 -1.20 3.86
C GLU A 143 16.80 -2.07 3.13
N THR A 144 16.76 -3.38 3.40
CA THR A 144 15.78 -4.29 2.82
C THR A 144 14.36 -3.84 3.14
N GLY A 145 14.08 -3.47 4.39
CA GLY A 145 12.77 -2.94 4.77
C GLY A 145 12.37 -1.73 3.94
N ARG A 146 13.28 -0.75 3.77
CA ARG A 146 13.03 0.44 2.93
C ARG A 146 12.78 0.08 1.48
N THR A 147 13.56 -0.83 0.90
CA THR A 147 13.31 -1.35 -0.45
C THR A 147 11.95 -2.04 -0.54
N GLY A 148 11.52 -2.72 0.53
CA GLY A 148 10.20 -3.35 0.62
C GLY A 148 9.05 -2.36 0.51
N VAL A 149 9.20 -1.14 1.04
CA VAL A 149 8.20 -0.07 0.85
C VAL A 149 8.07 0.29 -0.62
N THR A 150 9.20 0.54 -1.30
CA THR A 150 9.20 0.89 -2.73
C THR A 150 8.65 -0.27 -3.59
N LEU A 151 9.09 -1.50 -3.35
CA LEU A 151 8.60 -2.67 -4.09
C LEU A 151 7.10 -2.92 -3.83
N SER A 152 6.63 -2.75 -2.60
CA SER A 152 5.21 -2.87 -2.30
C SER A 152 4.35 -1.79 -2.99
N ALA A 153 4.90 -0.58 -3.20
CA ALA A 153 4.22 0.48 -3.94
C ALA A 153 4.12 0.17 -5.45
N SER A 154 5.10 -0.54 -6.03
CA SER A 154 5.00 -0.99 -7.43
C SER A 154 3.88 -2.03 -7.59
N ILE A 155 3.66 -2.90 -6.61
CA ILE A 155 2.51 -3.83 -6.59
C ILE A 155 1.20 -3.05 -6.61
N VAL A 156 1.04 -2.04 -5.74
CA VAL A 156 -0.18 -1.20 -5.72
C VAL A 156 -0.41 -0.55 -7.08
N TYR A 157 0.64 0.00 -7.70
CA TYR A 157 0.54 0.57 -9.04
C TYR A 157 0.07 -0.46 -10.09
N LEU A 158 0.68 -1.65 -10.10
CA LEU A 158 0.34 -2.72 -11.04
C LEU A 158 -1.11 -3.20 -10.87
N VAL A 159 -1.59 -3.27 -9.62
CA VAL A 159 -2.98 -3.63 -9.31
C VAL A 159 -3.96 -2.54 -9.74
N ASP A 160 -3.69 -1.28 -9.38
CA ASP A 160 -4.57 -0.15 -9.68
C ASP A 160 -4.69 0.11 -11.18
N SER A 161 -3.60 -0.08 -11.93
CA SER A 161 -3.55 0.16 -13.37
C SER A 161 -4.21 -0.95 -14.21
N ALA A 162 -4.51 -2.10 -13.60
CA ALA A 162 -5.28 -3.16 -14.26
C ALA A 162 -6.79 -3.05 -14.00
N ARG A 163 -7.22 -2.27 -13.00
CA ARG A 163 -8.65 -2.06 -12.72
C ARG A 163 -9.25 -1.09 -13.75
N PRO A 164 -10.42 -1.39 -14.33
CA PRO A 164 -11.11 -0.44 -15.20
C PRO A 164 -11.33 0.90 -14.49
N GLN A 165 -10.99 2.00 -15.15
CA GLN A 165 -11.40 3.33 -14.71
C GLN A 165 -12.92 3.45 -14.96
N ASP A 166 -13.69 3.45 -13.87
CA ASP A 166 -15.12 3.75 -13.73
C ASP A 166 -16.04 3.67 -14.97
N GLY A 167 -16.96 2.70 -14.95
CA GLY A 167 -18.39 2.91 -15.24
C GLY A 167 -18.87 3.17 -16.67
N THR A 168 -18.04 3.67 -17.59
CA THR A 168 -18.39 3.71 -19.01
C THR A 168 -17.95 2.40 -19.65
N GLY A 169 -18.93 1.49 -19.82
CA GLY A 169 -18.79 0.22 -20.53
C GLY A 169 -18.40 0.40 -21.99
N SER A 170 -17.17 0.82 -22.24
CA SER A 170 -16.53 0.71 -23.54
C SER A 170 -15.78 -0.61 -23.54
N ASN A 171 -16.34 -1.57 -24.28
CA ASN A 171 -15.73 -2.82 -24.67
C ASN A 171 -14.34 -2.56 -25.28
N MET A 172 -13.28 -2.63 -24.47
CA MET A 172 -11.92 -2.82 -24.96
C MET A 172 -11.64 -4.30 -25.16
N THR A 173 -12.44 -4.95 -26.00
CA THR A 173 -12.03 -6.17 -26.69
C THR A 173 -10.96 -5.78 -27.71
N GLY A 174 -9.68 -5.86 -27.32
CA GLY A 174 -8.59 -5.69 -28.29
C GLY A 174 -7.17 -5.44 -27.77
N GLN A 175 -6.94 -5.17 -26.48
CA GLN A 175 -5.59 -4.84 -25.98
C GLN A 175 -5.19 -5.67 -24.75
N GLN A 176 -5.64 -6.92 -24.74
CA GLN A 176 -5.53 -7.85 -23.61
C GLN A 176 -4.43 -8.88 -23.82
N GLU A 177 -3.37 -8.53 -24.54
CA GLU A 177 -2.11 -9.27 -24.49
C GLU A 177 -1.03 -8.35 -23.94
N SER A 178 -0.95 -8.29 -22.61
CA SER A 178 0.07 -7.58 -21.82
C SER A 178 -0.24 -6.10 -21.62
N GLY A 179 -0.07 -5.62 -20.39
CA GLY A 179 -0.16 -4.20 -20.06
C GLY A 179 0.70 -3.31 -20.95
N SER A 180 0.55 -1.98 -20.80
CA SER A 180 1.39 -0.99 -21.47
C SER A 180 2.88 -1.37 -21.33
N GLY A 181 3.72 -0.96 -22.28
CA GLY A 181 5.16 -1.29 -22.25
C GLY A 181 5.81 -1.05 -20.88
N ASN A 182 5.37 0.02 -20.22
CA ASN A 182 5.83 0.41 -18.88
C ASN A 182 5.31 -0.49 -17.76
N GLN A 183 4.06 -0.98 -17.81
CA GLN A 183 3.56 -1.97 -16.84
C GLN A 183 4.37 -3.27 -16.91
N ARG A 184 4.71 -3.73 -18.11
CA ARG A 184 5.52 -4.94 -18.29
C ARG A 184 6.94 -4.76 -17.79
N GLU A 185 7.58 -3.63 -18.10
CA GLU A 185 8.94 -3.35 -17.64
C GLU A 185 8.96 -3.21 -16.11
N LEU A 186 8.01 -2.48 -15.53
CA LEU A 186 7.88 -2.36 -14.07
C LEU A 186 7.66 -3.71 -13.39
N LEU A 187 6.83 -4.58 -13.95
CA LEU A 187 6.61 -5.94 -13.43
C LEU A 187 7.93 -6.75 -13.44
N ASN A 188 8.68 -6.72 -14.55
CA ASN A 188 9.97 -7.41 -14.65
C ASN A 188 11.02 -6.86 -13.66
N ARG A 189 11.07 -5.53 -13.47
CA ARG A 189 11.98 -4.88 -12.52
C ARG A 189 11.61 -5.14 -11.08
N SER A 190 10.31 -5.18 -10.78
CA SER A 190 9.80 -5.54 -9.46
C SER A 190 10.17 -6.97 -9.11
N GLU A 191 10.02 -7.91 -10.04
CA GLU A 191 10.42 -9.31 -9.86
C GLU A 191 11.93 -9.47 -9.67
N GLN A 192 12.75 -8.75 -10.43
CA GLN A 192 14.21 -8.71 -10.22
C GLN A 192 14.57 -8.17 -8.83
N THR A 193 13.94 -7.08 -8.42
CA THR A 193 14.18 -6.46 -7.10
C THR A 193 13.79 -7.41 -5.97
N GLY A 194 12.63 -8.06 -6.07
CA GLY A 194 12.18 -9.06 -5.09
C GLY A 194 13.18 -10.20 -4.92
N ARG A 195 13.69 -10.76 -6.02
CA ARG A 195 14.72 -11.82 -5.95
C ARG A 195 15.99 -11.39 -5.22
N GLU A 196 16.48 -10.19 -5.48
CA GLU A 196 17.69 -9.71 -4.78
C GLU A 196 17.40 -9.38 -3.32
N MET A 197 16.21 -8.87 -2.99
CA MET A 197 15.77 -8.69 -1.60
C MET A 197 15.76 -10.02 -0.84
N ARG A 198 15.24 -11.07 -1.47
CA ARG A 198 15.24 -12.43 -0.90
C ARG A 198 16.65 -12.91 -0.61
N ARG A 199 17.56 -12.84 -1.58
CA ARG A 199 18.97 -13.24 -1.39
C ARG A 199 19.69 -12.40 -0.33
N ALA A 200 19.42 -11.10 -0.28
CA ALA A 200 20.00 -10.19 0.71
C ALA A 200 19.56 -10.47 2.16
N SER A 201 18.46 -11.22 2.32
CA SER A 201 17.80 -11.53 3.58
C SER A 201 17.83 -13.01 3.94
N ASP A 202 18.44 -13.84 3.08
CA ASP A 202 18.49 -15.29 3.26
C ASP A 202 19.49 -15.64 4.36
N PRO A 203 19.03 -16.21 5.50
CA PRO A 203 19.90 -16.56 6.63
C PRO A 203 20.88 -17.69 6.30
N ASP A 204 20.59 -18.51 5.28
CA ASP A 204 21.44 -19.63 4.88
C ASP A 204 22.56 -19.21 3.93
N SER A 205 22.49 -17.99 3.38
CA SER A 205 23.53 -17.41 2.52
C SER A 205 24.73 -16.91 3.32
N SER A 206 25.91 -16.94 2.71
CA SER A 206 27.12 -16.35 3.29
C SER A 206 27.02 -14.82 3.38
N GLN A 207 27.83 -14.21 4.26
CA GLN A 207 27.87 -12.74 4.37
C GLN A 207 28.31 -12.06 3.06
N GLU A 208 29.19 -12.71 2.28
CA GLU A 208 29.63 -12.19 0.99
C GLU A 208 28.49 -12.20 -0.03
N GLU A 209 27.76 -13.31 -0.13
CA GLU A 209 26.57 -13.43 -1.00
C GLU A 209 25.47 -12.44 -0.59
N GLN A 210 25.20 -12.29 0.70
CA GLN A 210 24.24 -11.30 1.20
C GLN A 210 24.69 -9.87 0.87
N SER A 211 25.99 -9.56 0.99
CA SER A 211 26.52 -8.24 0.67
C SER A 211 26.45 -7.94 -0.83
N GLU A 212 26.77 -8.91 -1.68
CA GLU A 212 26.64 -8.79 -3.13
C GLU A 212 25.17 -8.59 -3.52
N ALA A 213 24.26 -9.39 -2.96
CA ALA A 213 22.83 -9.27 -3.16
C ALA A 213 22.29 -7.90 -2.72
N ARG A 214 22.77 -7.33 -1.59
CA ARG A 214 22.43 -5.95 -1.19
C ARG A 214 22.92 -4.92 -2.22
N GLY A 215 24.10 -5.13 -2.79
CA GLY A 215 24.65 -4.30 -3.87
C GLY A 215 23.79 -4.34 -5.13
N GLU A 216 23.35 -5.53 -5.55
CA GLU A 216 22.47 -5.68 -6.71
C GLU A 216 21.05 -5.18 -6.42
N MET A 217 20.51 -5.44 -5.22
CA MET A 217 19.24 -4.92 -4.74
C MET A 217 19.19 -3.39 -4.87
N ARG A 218 20.24 -2.67 -4.44
CA ARG A 218 20.34 -1.20 -4.61
C ARG A 218 20.22 -0.79 -6.07
N ARG A 219 20.95 -1.46 -6.96
CA ARG A 219 20.95 -1.16 -8.40
C ARG A 219 19.59 -1.42 -9.03
N GLN A 220 18.94 -2.54 -8.68
CA GLN A 220 17.63 -2.89 -9.20
C GLN A 220 16.53 -1.99 -8.64
N THR A 221 16.63 -1.59 -7.37
CA THR A 221 15.71 -0.62 -6.75
C THR A 221 15.78 0.72 -7.46
N ALA A 222 16.97 1.23 -7.77
CA ALA A 222 17.11 2.48 -8.51
C ALA A 222 16.46 2.41 -9.89
N ARG A 223 16.70 1.32 -10.65
CA ARG A 223 16.06 1.09 -11.95
C ARG A 223 14.55 0.97 -11.84
N MET A 224 14.05 0.25 -10.83
CA MET A 224 12.62 0.12 -10.57
C MET A 224 11.99 1.48 -10.27
N LYS A 225 12.64 2.32 -9.46
CA LYS A 225 12.19 3.70 -9.19
C LYS A 225 12.08 4.53 -10.46
N ASP A 226 13.04 4.39 -11.38
CA ASP A 226 12.98 5.08 -12.67
C ASP A 226 11.81 4.59 -13.53
N GLU A 227 11.52 3.28 -13.55
CA GLU A 227 10.35 2.74 -14.24
C GLU A 227 9.03 3.15 -13.58
N GLN A 228 8.96 3.24 -12.25
CA GLN A 228 7.79 3.78 -11.56
C GLN A 228 7.53 5.23 -11.94
N ARG A 229 8.59 6.06 -12.07
CA ARG A 229 8.47 7.46 -12.49
C ARG A 229 7.95 7.59 -13.92
N LYS A 230 8.50 6.79 -14.86
CA LYS A 230 8.01 6.76 -16.25
C LYS A 230 6.54 6.34 -16.32
N ALA A 231 6.20 5.28 -15.59
CA ALA A 231 4.83 4.78 -15.53
C ALA A 231 3.86 5.81 -14.93
N ALA A 232 4.29 6.53 -13.88
CA ALA A 232 3.51 7.61 -13.27
C ALA A 232 3.37 8.85 -14.16
N ALA A 233 4.35 9.15 -15.03
CA ALA A 233 4.27 10.26 -15.97
C ALA A 233 3.27 10.03 -17.11
N GLU A 234 3.03 8.77 -17.49
CA GLU A 234 2.03 8.38 -18.48
C GLU A 234 0.64 8.13 -17.87
N GLN A 235 0.53 8.17 -16.54
CA GLN A 235 -0.74 7.94 -15.88
C GLN A 235 -1.68 9.12 -16.13
N GLU A 236 -2.79 8.86 -16.81
CA GLU A 236 -3.81 9.88 -17.06
C GLU A 236 -4.30 10.50 -15.75
N SER A 237 -4.52 11.82 -15.78
CA SER A 237 -5.12 12.55 -14.66
C SER A 237 -6.44 11.90 -14.26
N THR A 238 -6.65 11.73 -12.97
CA THR A 238 -7.87 11.15 -12.41
C THR A 238 -9.11 12.01 -12.65
N ASN A 239 -8.97 13.25 -13.13
CA ASN A 239 -10.04 14.24 -13.34
C ASN A 239 -10.98 14.41 -12.13
N ALA A 240 -10.55 13.96 -10.94
CA ALA A 240 -11.32 13.99 -9.72
C ALA A 240 -11.47 15.44 -9.24
N PRO A 241 -12.62 15.84 -8.68
CA PRO A 241 -12.73 17.11 -7.97
C PRO A 241 -11.66 17.25 -6.89
N LEU A 242 -11.26 18.48 -6.54
CA LEU A 242 -10.24 18.74 -5.51
C LEU A 242 -10.52 17.94 -4.24
N GLY A 243 -11.79 17.89 -3.81
CA GLY A 243 -12.18 17.17 -2.62
C GLY A 243 -11.85 15.68 -2.62
N ASP A 244 -12.14 15.01 -3.73
CA ASP A 244 -11.92 13.59 -3.89
C ASP A 244 -10.42 13.29 -4.07
N ALA A 245 -9.71 14.14 -4.81
CA ALA A 245 -8.25 14.06 -4.95
C ALA A 245 -7.55 14.28 -3.60
N ALA A 246 -7.99 15.26 -2.80
CA ALA A 246 -7.40 15.57 -1.51
C ALA A 246 -7.69 14.47 -0.48
N GLU A 247 -8.90 13.88 -0.47
CA GLU A 247 -9.21 12.69 0.34
C GLU A 247 -8.33 11.51 -0.06
N GLY A 248 -8.18 11.26 -1.36
CA GLY A 248 -7.32 10.22 -1.90
C GLY A 248 -5.86 10.39 -1.49
N CYS A 249 -5.33 11.60 -1.59
CA CYS A 249 -3.97 11.93 -1.20
C CYS A 249 -3.75 11.77 0.31
N ALA A 250 -4.64 12.34 1.13
CA ALA A 250 -4.54 12.25 2.59
C ALA A 250 -4.54 10.79 3.08
N ASN A 251 -5.45 9.97 2.55
CA ASN A 251 -5.51 8.55 2.88
C ASN A 251 -4.23 7.80 2.54
N ALA A 252 -3.58 8.14 1.42
CA ALA A 252 -2.33 7.53 1.02
C ALA A 252 -1.19 7.88 1.98
N ILE A 253 -1.06 9.17 2.30
CA ILE A 253 0.00 9.69 3.17
C ILE A 253 -0.15 9.16 4.59
N PHE A 254 -1.37 9.09 5.11
CA PHE A 254 -1.66 8.53 6.43
C PHE A 254 -1.34 7.04 6.56
N LYS A 255 -1.24 6.32 5.44
CA LYS A 255 -0.82 4.91 5.44
C LYS A 255 0.70 4.75 5.46
N ILE A 256 1.48 5.78 5.11
CA ILE A 256 2.92 5.65 4.82
C ILE A 256 3.77 6.48 5.77
N VAL A 257 3.38 7.73 6.01
CA VAL A 257 4.09 8.61 6.93
C VAL A 257 3.75 8.19 8.35
N SER A 258 4.80 8.04 9.19
CA SER A 258 4.61 7.60 10.57
C SER A 258 3.74 8.57 11.35
N GLU A 259 2.92 8.04 12.26
CA GLU A 259 2.01 8.85 13.10
C GLU A 259 2.73 9.96 13.86
N ARG A 260 3.95 9.69 14.35
CA ARG A 260 4.79 10.71 15.02
C ARG A 260 5.10 11.88 14.09
N ARG A 261 5.43 11.60 12.83
CA ARG A 261 5.76 12.65 11.84
C ARG A 261 4.51 13.42 11.43
N LEU A 262 3.38 12.73 11.25
CA LEU A 262 2.08 13.35 10.98
C LEU A 262 1.63 14.26 12.12
N SER A 263 1.69 13.79 13.37
CA SER A 263 1.28 14.56 14.54
C SER A 263 2.14 15.82 14.72
N ASN A 264 3.46 15.71 14.55
CA ASN A 264 4.35 16.87 14.63
C ASN A 264 4.15 17.85 13.48
N GLY A 265 3.93 17.33 12.28
CA GLY A 265 3.81 18.10 11.05
C GLY A 265 2.47 18.83 10.92
N LEU A 266 1.38 18.21 11.38
CA LEU A 266 0.02 18.74 11.27
C LEU A 266 -0.46 19.39 12.57
N LYS A 267 0.41 19.59 13.56
CA LYS A 267 0.05 20.12 14.89
C LYS A 267 -0.80 21.41 14.85
N ASP A 268 -0.57 22.25 13.84
CA ASP A 268 -1.24 23.55 13.68
C ASP A 268 -2.59 23.41 12.94
N LEU A 269 -2.84 22.26 12.32
CA LEU A 269 -4.08 21.88 11.62
C LEU A 269 -4.96 20.93 12.45
N THR A 270 -4.44 20.44 13.59
CA THR A 270 -5.15 19.56 14.52
C THR A 270 -5.67 20.33 15.74
N PRO A 271 -6.99 20.44 15.99
CA PRO A 271 -7.54 20.92 17.25
C PRO A 271 -6.91 20.27 18.49
N GLN A 272 -6.64 21.07 19.53
CA GLN A 272 -6.05 20.60 20.81
C GLN A 272 -6.80 19.44 21.48
N SER A 273 -8.10 19.27 21.20
CA SER A 273 -8.88 18.12 21.68
C SER A 273 -8.41 16.77 21.14
N TRP A 274 -7.57 16.74 20.10
CA TRP A 274 -7.15 15.52 19.39
C TRP A 274 -5.93 14.82 20.01
N ASP A 275 -5.20 15.49 20.88
CA ASP A 275 -4.07 14.90 21.65
C ASP A 275 -4.51 13.70 22.50
N SER A 276 -5.80 13.61 22.83
CA SER A 276 -6.39 12.55 23.67
C SER A 276 -7.09 11.42 22.92
N VAL A 277 -7.41 11.62 21.63
CA VAL A 277 -8.20 10.69 20.79
C VAL A 277 -7.34 10.07 19.67
N GLY A 278 -6.17 10.65 19.38
CA GLY A 278 -5.31 10.22 18.31
C GLY A 278 -5.77 10.79 16.97
N VAL A 279 -4.83 11.34 16.20
CA VAL A 279 -5.08 12.01 14.91
C VAL A 279 -5.91 11.11 13.98
N LYS A 280 -5.78 9.79 14.06
CA LYS A 280 -6.40 8.85 13.13
C LYS A 280 -7.83 8.40 13.44
N ASP A 281 -8.30 8.37 14.69
CA ASP A 281 -9.71 8.04 14.96
C ASP A 281 -10.61 9.11 14.34
N PHE A 282 -10.17 10.37 14.39
CA PHE A 282 -10.78 11.50 13.71
C PHE A 282 -10.85 11.35 12.17
N TRP A 283 -9.82 10.79 11.53
CA TRP A 283 -9.77 10.65 10.06
C TRP A 283 -10.40 9.35 9.53
N LYS A 284 -10.69 8.37 10.41
CA LYS A 284 -11.23 7.05 10.04
C LYS A 284 -12.71 6.84 10.42
N ALA A 285 -13.50 7.86 10.75
CA ALA A 285 -14.95 7.68 10.83
C ALA A 285 -15.51 7.13 9.49
N SER A 286 -15.72 5.81 9.48
CA SER A 286 -16.71 5.18 8.63
C SER A 286 -18.07 5.70 9.08
N SER A 287 -18.65 6.60 8.28
CA SER A 287 -20.07 7.00 8.18
C SER A 287 -20.92 7.32 9.43
N ASP A 288 -20.51 7.01 10.66
CA ASP A 288 -21.43 6.82 11.77
C ASP A 288 -21.21 7.77 12.96
N GLU A 289 -20.08 8.49 13.05
CA GLU A 289 -19.88 9.52 14.09
C GLU A 289 -19.92 10.94 13.51
N LYS A 290 -21.02 11.63 13.83
CA LYS A 290 -21.41 12.93 13.26
C LYS A 290 -20.45 14.10 13.50
N SER A 291 -19.49 13.99 14.41
CA SER A 291 -18.48 15.02 14.70
C SER A 291 -17.19 14.87 13.89
N MET A 292 -16.98 13.73 13.22
CA MET A 292 -15.85 13.47 12.31
C MET A 292 -16.23 13.71 10.84
N LEU A 293 -17.49 14.09 10.59
CA LEU A 293 -18.00 14.51 9.28
C LEU A 293 -17.34 15.78 8.78
N ASP A 294 -16.79 16.64 9.65
CA ASP A 294 -16.42 17.99 9.24
C ASP A 294 -15.28 18.01 8.23
N ILE A 295 -14.14 17.33 8.42
CA ILE A 295 -13.07 17.40 7.41
C ILE A 295 -13.32 16.51 6.20
N ARG A 296 -13.97 15.36 6.35
CA ARG A 296 -14.41 14.59 5.16
C ARG A 296 -15.48 15.34 4.36
N ALA A 297 -16.36 16.09 5.03
CA ALA A 297 -17.31 17.00 4.37
C ALA A 297 -16.63 18.30 3.89
N PHE A 298 -15.55 18.79 4.51
CA PHE A 298 -14.77 19.92 4.02
C PHE A 298 -14.01 19.53 2.76
N LEU A 299 -13.34 18.37 2.76
CA LEU A 299 -12.70 17.79 1.57
C LEU A 299 -13.77 17.61 0.48
N ARG A 300 -14.86 16.88 0.74
CA ARG A 300 -15.87 16.56 -0.29
C ARG A 300 -16.78 17.70 -0.75
N ASN A 301 -16.71 18.90 -0.17
CA ASN A 301 -17.73 19.92 -0.40
C ASN A 301 -17.12 21.29 -0.74
N ASP A 302 -16.99 21.54 -2.05
CA ASP A 302 -16.69 22.86 -2.66
C ASP A 302 -17.70 23.96 -2.26
N ARG A 303 -18.77 23.62 -1.53
CA ARG A 303 -19.81 24.55 -1.07
C ARG A 303 -19.49 25.24 0.26
N ASN A 304 -18.45 24.82 0.97
CA ASN A 304 -17.98 25.52 2.17
C ASN A 304 -16.91 26.54 1.75
N THR A 305 -17.17 27.84 1.94
CA THR A 305 -16.26 28.92 1.49
C THR A 305 -14.85 28.85 2.09
N HIS A 306 -14.68 28.10 3.19
CA HIS A 306 -13.38 27.92 3.88
C HIS A 306 -12.70 26.58 3.57
N ALA A 307 -13.39 25.62 2.93
CA ALA A 307 -12.84 24.29 2.65
C ALA A 307 -11.56 24.34 1.79
N PRO A 308 -11.47 25.15 0.71
CA PRO A 308 -10.24 25.22 -0.09
C PRO A 308 -9.01 25.69 0.69
N PHE A 309 -9.16 26.51 1.74
CA PHE A 309 -8.04 26.99 2.55
C PHE A 309 -7.49 25.90 3.47
N VAL A 310 -8.37 25.13 4.12
CA VAL A 310 -7.95 24.00 4.97
C VAL A 310 -7.33 22.89 4.13
N VAL A 311 -7.87 22.65 2.92
CA VAL A 311 -7.28 21.70 1.97
C VAL A 311 -5.92 22.20 1.47
N ALA A 312 -5.78 23.49 1.18
CA ALA A 312 -4.50 24.09 0.80
C ALA A 312 -3.44 23.86 1.89
N ASP A 313 -3.72 24.25 3.13
CA ASP A 313 -2.77 24.10 4.24
C ASP A 313 -2.40 22.63 4.48
N LEU A 314 -3.38 21.72 4.37
CA LEU A 314 -3.15 20.28 4.52
C LEU A 314 -2.24 19.72 3.43
N ILE A 315 -2.54 20.00 2.16
CA ILE A 315 -1.79 19.49 1.02
C ILE A 315 -0.38 20.11 0.98
N VAL A 316 -0.23 21.39 1.33
CA VAL A 316 1.08 22.05 1.47
C VAL A 316 1.89 21.38 2.60
N SER A 317 1.28 21.16 3.77
CA SER A 317 1.95 20.47 4.87
C SER A 317 2.40 19.07 4.44
N PHE A 318 1.57 18.34 3.70
CA PHE A 318 1.94 17.04 3.17
C PHE A 318 3.16 17.06 2.25
N ALA A 319 3.27 18.07 1.37
CA ALA A 319 4.42 18.26 0.51
C ALA A 319 5.71 18.55 1.30
N ASP A 320 5.62 19.14 2.51
CA ASP A 320 6.77 19.31 3.40
C ASP A 320 7.28 17.97 3.99
N PHE A 321 6.44 16.94 4.05
CA PHE A 321 6.81 15.64 4.63
C PHE A 321 7.15 14.58 3.58
N VAL A 322 6.61 14.68 2.38
CA VAL A 322 6.80 13.65 1.34
C VAL A 322 7.25 14.36 0.09
N ARG A 323 8.45 14.01 -0.38
CA ARG A 323 9.00 14.63 -1.60
C ARG A 323 8.32 14.08 -2.85
N VAL A 324 8.40 14.80 -3.96
CA VAL A 324 7.83 14.35 -5.24
C VAL A 324 8.40 13.02 -5.73
N ASP A 325 9.67 12.71 -5.41
CA ASP A 325 10.25 11.42 -5.75
C ASP A 325 9.62 10.27 -4.95
N GLU A 326 9.29 10.50 -3.68
CA GLU A 326 8.64 9.55 -2.78
C GLU A 326 7.15 9.35 -3.13
N LEU A 327 6.47 10.39 -3.65
CA LEU A 327 5.12 10.25 -4.21
C LEU A 327 5.07 9.13 -5.26
N ASN A 328 5.97 9.16 -6.22
CA ASN A 328 5.94 8.21 -7.33
C ASN A 328 6.46 6.83 -6.93
N THR A 329 7.46 6.76 -6.05
CA THR A 329 8.15 5.49 -5.76
C THR A 329 7.62 4.76 -4.53
N ASP A 330 7.13 5.49 -3.52
CA ASP A 330 6.78 4.93 -2.21
C ASP A 330 5.28 5.04 -1.90
N ILE A 331 4.55 6.01 -2.49
CA ILE A 331 3.07 6.03 -2.52
C ILE A 331 2.56 5.24 -3.73
N GLY A 332 2.94 5.67 -4.95
CA GLY A 332 2.61 5.03 -6.21
C GLY A 332 1.12 5.06 -6.60
N GLY A 333 0.84 4.61 -7.82
CA GLY A 333 -0.51 4.36 -8.32
C GLY A 333 -1.44 5.57 -8.34
N ARG A 334 -2.74 5.30 -8.23
CA ARG A 334 -3.79 6.34 -8.21
C ARG A 334 -3.64 7.31 -7.03
N SER A 335 -3.09 6.81 -5.93
CA SER A 335 -2.83 7.59 -4.72
C SER A 335 -1.85 8.74 -4.97
N ALA A 336 -0.75 8.48 -5.69
CA ALA A 336 0.21 9.52 -6.07
C ALA A 336 -0.41 10.52 -7.05
N ALA A 337 -1.21 10.04 -8.01
CA ALA A 337 -1.93 10.89 -8.96
C ALA A 337 -2.90 11.85 -8.25
N HIS A 338 -3.63 11.39 -7.24
CA HIS A 338 -4.49 12.23 -6.40
C HIS A 338 -3.73 13.35 -5.68
N CYS A 339 -2.52 13.07 -5.18
CA CYS A 339 -1.67 14.10 -4.56
C CYS A 339 -1.23 15.16 -5.57
N LYS A 340 -0.71 14.74 -6.74
CA LYS A 340 -0.34 15.65 -7.82
C LYS A 340 -1.51 16.48 -8.32
N GLN A 341 -2.70 15.86 -8.47
CA GLN A 341 -3.89 16.57 -8.89
C GLN A 341 -4.35 17.63 -7.87
N SER A 342 -4.25 17.30 -6.57
CA SER A 342 -4.53 18.26 -5.51
C SER A 342 -3.55 19.44 -5.55
N ALA A 343 -2.27 19.16 -5.78
CA ALA A 343 -1.24 20.19 -5.96
C ALA A 343 -1.55 21.10 -7.16
N GLN A 344 -1.78 20.51 -8.34
CA GLN A 344 -2.09 21.27 -9.56
C GLN A 344 -3.31 22.19 -9.39
N TYR A 345 -4.38 21.69 -8.78
CA TYR A 345 -5.60 22.48 -8.56
C TYR A 345 -5.36 23.71 -7.66
N LEU A 346 -4.44 23.59 -6.70
CA LEU A 346 -4.04 24.65 -5.78
C LEU A 346 -3.11 25.66 -6.47
N GLU A 347 -2.20 25.18 -7.32
CA GLU A 347 -1.31 26.02 -8.13
C GLU A 347 -2.06 26.87 -9.15
N ASP A 348 -3.07 26.30 -9.80
CA ASP A 348 -3.98 27.04 -10.68
C ASP A 348 -4.70 28.22 -9.95
N ARG A 349 -4.66 28.22 -8.61
CA ARG A 349 -5.22 29.27 -7.73
C ARG A 349 -4.14 30.10 -7.01
N GLY A 350 -2.88 29.94 -7.39
CA GLY A 350 -1.75 30.70 -6.86
C GLY A 350 -1.21 30.22 -5.51
N VAL A 351 -1.49 28.98 -5.11
CA VAL A 351 -0.92 28.34 -3.91
C VAL A 351 0.22 27.42 -4.33
N ILE A 352 1.42 27.66 -3.82
CA ILE A 352 2.62 26.84 -4.10
C ILE A 352 2.60 25.59 -3.23
N VAL A 353 2.70 24.40 -3.83
CA VAL A 353 2.63 23.11 -3.13
C VAL A 353 3.97 22.36 -3.24
N GLY A 354 5.00 22.90 -2.60
CA GLY A 354 6.32 22.28 -2.53
C GLY A 354 6.88 21.91 -3.91
N ASP A 355 7.40 20.69 -4.03
CA ASP A 355 7.93 20.12 -5.29
C ASP A 355 6.91 19.24 -6.03
N TRP A 356 5.64 19.23 -5.63
CA TRP A 356 4.62 18.33 -6.17
C TRP A 356 3.93 18.81 -7.44
N GLY A 357 3.91 20.12 -7.64
CA GLY A 357 3.38 20.74 -8.83
C GLY A 357 4.29 20.63 -10.04
N ASP A 358 3.79 21.10 -11.18
CA ASP A 358 4.62 21.29 -12.36
C ASP A 358 5.51 22.52 -12.12
N SER A 359 6.70 22.29 -11.57
CA SER A 359 7.79 23.26 -11.70
C SER A 359 8.33 23.21 -13.14
N ASP A 360 7.51 23.66 -14.08
CA ASP A 360 7.91 24.00 -15.45
C ASP A 360 7.58 25.48 -15.72
N ASP A 361 7.97 26.35 -14.78
CA ASP A 361 8.21 27.75 -15.09
C ASP A 361 9.52 27.85 -15.90
N SER A 362 9.38 27.63 -17.20
CA SER A 362 9.94 28.45 -18.28
C SER A 362 11.06 29.44 -17.87
N GLU A 363 12.31 29.08 -18.19
CA GLU A 363 13.23 29.89 -19.03
C GLU A 363 14.41 29.07 -19.58
#